data_AF-A0A9C6W275-F1
#
_entry.id   AF-A0A9C6W275-F1
#
_cell.length_a   1.000
_cell.length_b   1.000
_cell.length_c   1.000
_cell.angle_alpha   90.00
_cell.angle_beta   90.00
_cell.angle_gamma   90.00
#
_symmetry.space_group_name_H-M   'P 1'
#
loop_
_entity.id
_entity.type
_entity.pdbx_description
1 polymer ?
#
loop_
_entity_poly.entity_id
_entity_poly.type
_entity_poly.pdbx_seq_one_letter_code
_entity_poly.pdbx_strand_id
1 'polypeptide(L)'
;MQCSAYLSRGGICRNGICVCAEGYYYIHGKCRAYSGLLEKCQEDGDCYVNGDFQASRCINNICNCSPGYYQRKYRTCRPDAKVHGKRCIINNDCKGWINSTCDNYICDTSQTHENTSRLLYNDNIEKKK
;
A
#
# COMPACT_ATOMS: atom_id res chain seq x y z
N MET A 1 -32.19 2.84 -20.78
CA MET A 1 -31.15 3.39 -19.88
C MET A 1 -29.81 3.37 -20.63
N GLN A 2 -29.11 4.51 -20.68
CA GLN A 2 -27.83 4.61 -21.40
C GLN A 2 -26.70 4.78 -20.39
N CYS A 3 -26.24 3.67 -19.80
CA CYS A 3 -25.28 3.65 -18.70
C CYS A 3 -23.94 4.32 -19.07
N SER A 4 -23.55 4.27 -20.35
CA SER A 4 -22.35 4.94 -20.85
C SER A 4 -22.39 6.47 -20.75
N ALA A 5 -23.58 7.08 -20.78
CA ALA A 5 -23.72 8.52 -20.58
C ALA A 5 -23.49 8.93 -19.12
N TYR A 6 -23.91 8.09 -18.17
CA TYR A 6 -23.76 8.34 -16.73
C TYR A 6 -22.38 7.94 -16.20
N LEU A 7 -21.87 6.78 -16.61
CA LEU A 7 -20.65 6.18 -16.08
C LEU A 7 -19.44 6.33 -17.01
N SER A 8 -19.55 7.06 -18.11
CA SER A 8 -18.52 7.17 -19.16
C SER A 8 -18.26 5.83 -19.88
N ARG A 9 -17.13 5.72 -20.61
CA ARG A 9 -16.83 4.60 -21.55
C ARG A 9 -16.87 3.20 -20.92
N GLY A 10 -16.70 3.07 -19.60
CA GLY A 10 -16.72 1.78 -18.90
C GLY A 10 -18.08 1.31 -18.39
N GLY A 11 -19.15 2.08 -18.56
CA GLY A 11 -20.47 1.77 -18.03
C GLY A 11 -21.28 0.80 -18.90
N ILE A 12 -21.69 -0.35 -18.34
CA ILE A 12 -22.57 -1.33 -18.97
C ILE A 12 -23.88 -1.51 -18.18
N CYS A 13 -24.93 -1.99 -18.84
CA CYS A 13 -26.18 -2.36 -18.20
C CYS A 13 -26.17 -3.85 -17.88
N ARG A 14 -26.38 -4.22 -16.61
CA ARG A 14 -26.49 -5.61 -16.17
C ARG A 14 -27.73 -5.74 -15.29
N ASN A 15 -28.71 -6.55 -15.70
CA ASN A 15 -29.97 -6.76 -14.99
C ASN A 15 -30.71 -5.45 -14.64
N GLY A 16 -30.69 -4.46 -15.54
CA GLY A 16 -31.33 -3.16 -15.30
C GLY A 16 -30.55 -2.21 -14.38
N ILE A 17 -29.34 -2.57 -13.95
CA ILE A 17 -28.47 -1.72 -13.13
C ILE A 17 -27.24 -1.31 -13.95
N CYS A 18 -26.82 -0.05 -13.84
CA CYS A 18 -25.58 0.41 -14.46
C CYS A 18 -24.38 0.02 -13.59
N VAL A 19 -23.45 -0.74 -14.18
CA VAL A 19 -22.23 -1.23 -13.51
C VAL A 19 -21.00 -0.97 -14.38
N CYS A 20 -19.81 -1.02 -13.80
CA CYS A 20 -18.58 -0.98 -14.58
C CYS A 20 -18.32 -2.32 -15.26
N ALA A 21 -17.87 -2.26 -16.51
CA ALA A 21 -17.40 -3.43 -17.25
C ALA A 21 -16.16 -4.03 -16.59
N GLU A 22 -15.86 -5.27 -16.96
CA GLU A 22 -14.58 -5.88 -16.61
C GLU A 22 -13.43 -5.02 -17.16
N GLY A 23 -12.35 -4.90 -16.39
CA GLY A 23 -11.26 -3.97 -16.72
C GLY A 23 -11.51 -2.52 -16.25
N TYR A 24 -12.66 -2.23 -15.66
CA TYR A 24 -13.00 -0.92 -15.11
C TYR A 24 -13.42 -1.01 -13.64
N TYR A 25 -13.21 0.07 -12.90
CA TYR A 25 -13.68 0.25 -11.53
C TYR A 25 -14.46 1.55 -11.37
N TYR A 26 -15.33 1.57 -10.36
CA TYR A 26 -16.14 2.73 -10.05
C TYR A 26 -15.38 3.67 -9.11
N ILE A 27 -15.14 4.91 -9.55
CA ILE A 27 -14.54 5.95 -8.73
C ILE A 27 -15.04 7.33 -9.19
N HIS A 28 -15.34 8.21 -8.22
CA HIS A 28 -15.86 9.56 -8.47
C HIS A 28 -17.06 9.62 -9.44
N GLY A 29 -17.97 8.66 -9.34
CA GLY A 29 -19.18 8.64 -10.17
C GLY A 29 -19.00 8.07 -11.59
N LYS A 30 -17.80 7.60 -11.94
CA LYS A 30 -17.47 7.13 -13.30
C LYS A 30 -16.79 5.76 -13.26
N CYS A 31 -16.88 5.03 -14.37
CA CYS A 31 -16.09 3.84 -14.60
C CYS A 31 -14.76 4.21 -15.24
N ARG A 32 -13.66 3.92 -14.55
CA ARG A 32 -12.29 4.15 -15.02
C ARG A 32 -11.59 2.85 -15.32
N ALA A 33 -10.81 2.83 -16.40
CA ALA A 33 -10.00 1.67 -16.74
C ALA A 33 -8.91 1.47 -15.67
N TYR A 34 -8.55 0.22 -15.41
CA TYR A 34 -7.39 -0.06 -14.55
C TYR A 34 -6.10 0.35 -15.26
N SER A 35 -5.32 1.26 -14.66
CA SER A 35 -3.90 1.43 -14.98
C SER A 35 -3.05 0.92 -13.83
N GLY A 36 -2.22 -0.07 -14.13
CA GLY A 36 -1.25 -0.65 -13.20
C GLY A 36 -0.01 0.24 -13.03
N LEU A 37 0.87 -0.17 -12.12
CA LEU A 37 2.15 0.51 -11.91
C LEU A 37 2.98 0.48 -13.20
N LEU A 38 3.68 1.58 -13.50
CA LEU A 38 4.46 1.79 -14.73
C LEU A 38 3.64 1.91 -16.02
N GLU A 39 2.31 1.84 -15.95
CA GLU A 39 1.42 2.06 -17.09
C GLU A 39 1.03 3.54 -17.24
N LYS A 40 0.50 3.89 -18.41
CA LYS A 40 0.10 5.27 -18.73
C LYS A 40 -1.13 5.69 -17.93
N CYS A 41 -1.14 6.94 -17.50
CA CYS A 41 -2.25 7.59 -16.80
C CYS A 41 -2.38 9.06 -17.25
N GLN A 42 -3.55 9.65 -17.00
CA GLN A 42 -3.80 11.08 -17.18
C GLN A 42 -3.97 11.78 -15.83
N GLU A 43 -4.58 11.11 -14.86
CA GLU A 43 -4.78 11.61 -13.51
C GLU A 43 -4.61 10.51 -12.46
N ASP A 44 -4.48 10.91 -11.18
CA ASP A 44 -4.25 9.97 -10.06
C ASP A 44 -5.31 8.88 -9.98
N GLY A 45 -6.56 9.24 -10.26
CA GLY A 45 -7.70 8.33 -10.29
C GLY A 45 -7.68 7.32 -11.45
N ASP A 46 -6.68 7.29 -12.32
CA ASP A 46 -6.51 6.20 -13.29
C ASP A 46 -5.69 5.04 -12.70
N CYS A 47 -4.82 5.35 -11.72
CA CYS A 47 -3.88 4.38 -11.16
C CYS A 47 -4.54 3.47 -10.12
N TYR A 48 -4.63 2.18 -10.44
CA TYR A 48 -5.19 1.14 -9.59
C TYR A 48 -4.22 -0.03 -9.43
N VAL A 49 -3.36 0.07 -8.42
CA VAL A 49 -2.25 -0.88 -8.25
C VAL A 49 -2.61 -2.04 -7.31
N ASN A 50 -3.39 -1.82 -6.24
CA ASN A 50 -3.71 -2.86 -5.23
C ASN A 50 -5.06 -2.66 -4.50
N GLY A 51 -6.00 -1.88 -5.04
CA GLY A 51 -7.21 -1.52 -4.29
C GLY A 51 -7.03 -0.41 -3.27
N ASP A 52 -5.80 0.04 -3.03
CA ASP A 52 -5.50 1.25 -2.27
C ASP A 52 -5.29 2.42 -3.25
N PHE A 53 -6.31 3.28 -3.35
CA PHE A 53 -6.30 4.45 -4.24
C PHE A 53 -5.29 5.52 -3.81
N GLN A 54 -4.80 5.49 -2.58
CA GLN A 54 -3.82 6.45 -2.09
C GLN A 54 -2.38 5.96 -2.27
N ALA A 55 -2.19 4.65 -2.47
CA ALA A 55 -0.87 4.04 -2.62
C ALA A 55 -0.17 4.36 -3.95
N SER A 56 -0.92 4.75 -4.98
CA SER A 56 -0.39 5.12 -6.30
C SER A 56 -0.98 6.42 -6.81
N ARG A 57 -0.18 7.15 -7.60
CA ARG A 57 -0.56 8.41 -8.23
C ARG A 57 0.04 8.52 -9.63
N CYS A 58 -0.53 9.39 -10.45
CA CYS A 58 -0.01 9.66 -11.78
C CYS A 58 1.14 10.67 -11.69
N ILE A 59 2.35 10.24 -12.06
CA ILE A 59 3.55 11.07 -12.08
C ILE A 59 4.13 11.02 -13.48
N ASN A 60 4.25 12.17 -14.14
CA ASN A 60 4.76 12.26 -15.51
C ASN A 60 4.03 11.32 -16.50
N ASN A 61 2.70 11.26 -16.39
CA ASN A 61 1.83 10.37 -17.19
C ASN A 61 2.06 8.87 -16.99
N ILE A 62 2.74 8.47 -15.91
CA ILE A 62 2.99 7.07 -15.54
C ILE A 62 2.55 6.83 -14.10
N CYS A 63 1.84 5.73 -13.85
CA CYS A 63 1.46 5.33 -12.50
C CYS A 63 2.68 4.94 -11.67
N ASN A 64 2.88 5.66 -10.57
CA ASN A 64 3.99 5.47 -9.63
C ASN A 64 3.45 5.36 -8.20
N CYS A 65 4.26 4.82 -7.29
CA CYS A 65 3.90 4.82 -5.88
C CYS A 65 3.85 6.24 -5.33
N SER A 66 2.84 6.51 -4.51
CA SER A 66 2.69 7.80 -3.82
C SER A 66 3.83 8.05 -2.83
N PRO A 67 4.13 9.31 -2.49
CA PRO A 67 5.07 9.62 -1.42
C PRO A 67 4.72 8.88 -0.13
N GLY A 68 5.72 8.27 0.50
CA GLY A 68 5.51 7.41 1.68
C GLY A 68 5.10 5.98 1.36
N TYR A 69 5.10 5.61 0.07
CA TYR A 69 4.98 4.23 -0.40
C TYR A 69 6.19 3.88 -1.25
N TYR A 70 6.65 2.64 -1.13
CA TYR A 70 7.68 2.09 -1.98
C TYR A 70 7.12 0.99 -2.87
N GLN A 71 7.75 0.82 -4.03
CA GLN A 71 7.44 -0.26 -4.96
C GLN A 71 8.01 -1.58 -4.43
N ARG A 72 7.13 -2.48 -3.98
CA ARG A 72 7.47 -3.87 -3.67
C ARG A 72 7.17 -4.73 -4.90
N LYS A 73 8.21 -5.26 -5.54
CA LYS A 73 8.12 -6.00 -6.82
C LYS A 73 7.46 -5.15 -7.93
N TYR A 74 7.13 -5.75 -9.07
CA TYR A 74 6.64 -5.00 -10.24
C TYR A 74 5.25 -4.38 -10.11
N ARG A 75 4.40 -4.85 -9.19
CA ARG A 75 2.97 -4.51 -9.21
C ARG A 75 2.38 -4.05 -7.89
N THR A 76 3.18 -3.78 -6.85
CA THR A 76 2.61 -3.39 -5.56
C THR A 76 3.29 -2.18 -4.95
N CYS A 77 2.49 -1.20 -4.53
CA CYS A 77 2.93 -0.12 -3.65
C CYS A 77 2.62 -0.50 -2.20
N ARG A 78 3.60 -0.36 -1.31
CA ARG A 78 3.47 -0.67 0.11
C ARG A 78 3.87 0.54 0.94
N PRO A 79 3.17 0.84 2.05
CA PRO A 79 3.55 1.93 2.92
C PRO A 79 4.98 1.76 3.42
N ASP A 80 5.72 2.87 3.46
CA ASP A 80 7.03 2.92 4.10
C ASP A 80 6.86 2.78 5.61
N ALA A 81 7.25 1.65 6.20
CA ALA A 81 7.26 1.51 7.64
C ALA A 81 8.51 2.21 8.21
N LYS A 82 8.36 3.50 8.55
CA LYS A 82 9.42 4.36 9.10
C LYS A 82 9.45 4.44 10.63
N VAL A 83 8.53 3.75 11.32
CA VAL A 83 8.32 3.83 12.77
C VAL A 83 8.15 2.43 13.35
N HIS A 84 8.52 2.25 14.62
CA HIS A 84 8.50 0.97 15.32
C HIS A 84 7.05 0.60 15.59
N GLY A 85 6.73 -0.70 15.61
CA GLY A 85 5.35 -1.14 15.77
C GLY A 85 4.54 -1.12 14.47
N LYS A 86 5.10 -0.63 13.35
CA LYS A 86 4.41 -0.67 12.05
C LYS A 86 4.42 -2.09 11.49
N ARG A 87 3.31 -2.47 10.86
CA ARG A 87 3.14 -3.82 10.29
C ARG A 87 4.07 -4.03 9.12
N CYS A 88 4.69 -5.20 9.07
CA CYS A 88 5.55 -5.64 7.98
C CYS A 88 5.25 -7.11 7.63
N ILE A 89 5.73 -7.53 6.47
CA ILE A 89 5.74 -8.92 6.01
C ILE A 89 7.18 -9.38 5.74
N ILE A 90 8.05 -8.49 5.29
CA ILE A 90 9.48 -8.75 5.08
C ILE A 90 10.32 -7.59 5.60
N ASN A 91 11.61 -7.83 5.86
CA ASN A 91 12.56 -6.79 6.32
C ASN A 91 12.54 -5.54 5.42
N ASN A 92 12.37 -5.72 4.10
CA ASN A 92 12.31 -4.60 3.16
C ASN A 92 11.09 -3.68 3.34
N ASP A 93 10.03 -4.10 4.04
CA ASP A 93 8.93 -3.20 4.40
C ASP A 93 9.38 -2.14 5.41
N CYS A 94 10.40 -2.44 6.21
CA CYS A 94 10.97 -1.55 7.21
C CYS A 94 11.99 -0.62 6.54
N LYS A 95 11.62 0.66 6.43
CA LYS A 95 12.40 1.71 5.75
C LYS A 95 12.90 2.81 6.69
N GLY A 96 12.59 2.71 7.99
CA GLY A 96 12.95 3.73 8.98
C GLY A 96 14.43 3.76 9.36
N TRP A 97 15.12 2.62 9.34
CA TRP A 97 16.49 2.49 9.86
C TRP A 97 17.36 1.54 9.06
N ILE A 98 18.67 1.75 9.18
CA ILE A 98 19.68 0.79 8.72
C ILE A 98 19.56 -0.50 9.55
N ASN A 99 19.59 -1.65 8.88
CA ASN A 99 19.41 -2.99 9.49
C ASN A 99 18.07 -3.23 10.21
N SER A 100 17.01 -2.51 9.83
CA SER A 100 15.67 -2.82 10.35
C SER A 100 15.19 -4.21 9.90
N THR A 101 14.59 -4.94 10.82
CA THR A 101 14.08 -6.31 10.60
C THR A 101 12.58 -6.35 10.82
N CYS A 102 11.93 -7.26 10.11
CA CYS A 102 10.53 -7.57 10.33
C CYS A 102 10.46 -8.79 11.24
N ASP A 103 10.20 -8.56 12.53
CA ASP A 103 10.01 -9.61 13.52
C ASP A 103 8.57 -9.61 14.03
N ASN A 104 7.96 -10.79 14.16
CA ASN A 104 6.56 -10.93 14.59
C ASN A 104 5.58 -9.99 13.86
N TYR A 105 5.76 -9.79 12.55
CA TYR A 105 4.99 -8.89 11.69
C TYR A 105 5.07 -7.40 12.06
N ILE A 106 6.09 -7.01 12.81
CA ILE A 106 6.35 -5.64 13.24
C ILE A 106 7.76 -5.23 12.83
N CYS A 107 7.91 -3.99 12.35
CA CYS A 107 9.21 -3.41 12.12
C CYS A 107 9.90 -3.09 13.42
N ASP A 108 11.08 -3.67 13.60
CA ASP A 108 11.95 -3.42 14.73
C ASP A 108 13.38 -3.07 14.27
N THR A 109 14.13 -2.48 15.19
CA THR A 109 15.56 -2.22 15.04
C THR A 109 16.33 -3.34 15.74
N SER A 110 17.45 -3.78 15.19
CA SER A 110 18.31 -4.77 15.88
C SER A 110 18.81 -4.30 17.26
N GLN A 111 18.68 -3.02 17.62
CA GLN A 111 19.10 -2.45 18.91
C GLN A 111 18.10 -2.66 20.06
N THR A 112 16.84 -3.01 19.80
CA THR A 112 15.84 -3.27 20.85
C THR A 112 15.97 -4.66 21.44
N HIS A 113 16.47 -5.65 20.70
CA HIS A 113 16.74 -7.01 21.21
C HIS A 113 17.87 -7.03 22.25
N GLU A 114 18.87 -6.14 22.14
CA GLU A 114 19.91 -6.03 23.17
C GLU A 114 19.40 -5.34 24.44
N ASN A 115 18.52 -4.36 24.30
CA ASN A 115 18.00 -3.60 25.44
C ASN A 115 16.90 -4.34 26.20
N THR A 116 16.03 -5.11 25.53
CA THR A 116 15.05 -5.98 26.21
C THR A 116 15.74 -7.15 26.93
N SER A 117 16.81 -7.71 26.34
CA SER A 117 17.60 -8.75 27.02
C SER A 117 18.35 -8.21 28.25
N ARG A 118 18.83 -6.96 28.22
CA ARG A 118 19.43 -6.30 29.39
C ARG A 118 18.41 -5.91 30.46
N LEU A 119 17.22 -5.45 30.08
CA LEU A 119 16.15 -5.13 31.03
C LEU A 119 15.62 -6.39 31.72
N LEU A 120 15.37 -7.47 30.97
CA LEU A 120 15.00 -8.77 31.54
C LEU A 120 16.12 -9.37 32.40
N TYR A 121 17.39 -9.16 32.06
CA TYR A 121 18.52 -9.59 32.89
C TYR A 121 18.61 -8.81 34.21
N ASN A 122 18.40 -7.49 34.17
CA ASN A 122 18.44 -6.63 35.36
C ASN A 122 17.23 -6.87 36.30
N ASP A 123 16.04 -7.10 35.75
CA ASP A 123 14.83 -7.46 36.53
C ASP A 123 14.98 -8.81 37.27
N ASN A 124 15.79 -9.73 36.72
CA ASN A 124 16.11 -11.01 37.36
C ASN A 124 17.21 -10.91 38.44
N ILE A 125 18.01 -9.85 38.44
CA ILE A 125 19.03 -9.59 39.47
C ILE A 125 18.40 -8.91 40.68
N GLU A 126 17.49 -7.94 40.48
CA GLU A 126 16.81 -7.26 41.60
C GLU A 126 15.86 -8.17 42.40
N LYS A 127 15.31 -9.22 41.77
CA LYS A 127 14.47 -10.22 42.47
C LYS A 127 15.26 -11.29 43.23
N LYS A 128 16.60 -11.27 43.17
CA LYS A 128 17.50 -12.21 43.88
C LYS A 128 18.19 -11.61 45.10
N LYS A 129 17.80 -10.41 45.55
CA LYS A 129 18.32 -9.77 46.77
C LYS A 129 17.25 -9.62 47.83
#